data_AF-A0A453L3W0-F1
#
_entry.id   AF-A0A453L3W0-F1
#
_cell.length_a   1.000
_cell.length_b   1.000
_cell.length_c   1.000
_cell.angle_alpha   90.00
_cell.angle_beta   90.00
_cell.angle_gamma   90.00
#
_symmetry.space_group_name_H-M   'P 1'
#
loop_
_entity.id
_entity.type
_entity.pdbx_description
1 polymer ?
#
loop_
_entity_poly.entity_id
_entity_poly.type
_entity_poly.pdbx_seq_one_letter_code
_entity_poly.pdbx_strand_id
1 'polypeptide(L)'
;MPNLETLNLSSAGLMFNTPILAVKFLFLKNLQIDLNDGQTGGFSPSYDYFSLAYFLDACPVLEKFVLGVSQTRVKHELISDGDSNMRRMPGHVHCSVKNVRIMGFCSAKSMVELTCHILENATSLERLTLDAEYDNSSYGDAERSCVGKKGECNPKSRSMIMHAHKGLEVIGKYVLEKVPSTVQLSVKKLCSRCHKIKPKGFRYEYRTTNP
;
A
#
# COMPACT_ATOMS: atom_id res chain seq x y z
N MET A 1 -13.44 -21.43 12.17
CA MET A 1 -13.76 -20.43 13.22
C MET A 1 -14.96 -19.62 12.74
N PRO A 2 -16.18 -19.94 13.20
CA PRO A 2 -17.39 -19.42 12.57
C PRO A 2 -17.65 -17.92 12.81
N ASN A 3 -17.02 -17.25 13.79
CA ASN A 3 -17.32 -15.84 14.14
C ASN A 3 -16.07 -14.93 14.14
N LEU A 4 -15.10 -15.21 13.27
CA LEU A 4 -13.87 -14.41 13.22
C LEU A 4 -14.17 -13.00 12.70
N GLU A 5 -14.06 -11.97 13.55
CA GLU A 5 -14.29 -10.58 13.17
C GLU A 5 -13.03 -9.83 12.72
N THR A 6 -11.85 -10.30 13.13
CA THR A 6 -10.56 -9.67 12.80
C THR A 6 -9.56 -10.73 12.35
N LEU A 7 -8.87 -10.47 11.23
CA LEU A 7 -7.87 -11.36 10.66
C LEU A 7 -6.65 -10.53 10.26
N ASN A 8 -5.50 -10.93 10.79
CA ASN A 8 -4.21 -10.35 10.47
C ASN A 8 -3.39 -11.42 9.76
N LEU A 9 -3.09 -11.21 8.48
CA LEU A 9 -2.19 -12.05 7.70
C LEU A 9 -0.86 -11.34 7.59
N SER A 10 0.23 -12.05 7.88
CA SER A 10 1.57 -11.55 7.64
C SER A 10 2.33 -12.58 6.80
N SER A 11 3.00 -12.11 5.77
CA SER A 11 3.82 -12.98 4.91
C SER A 11 5.22 -12.40 4.76
N ALA A 12 6.22 -13.23 5.01
CA ALA A 12 7.62 -12.97 4.75
C ALA A 12 8.10 -13.88 3.61
N GLY A 13 8.26 -13.33 2.40
CA GLY A 13 8.74 -14.07 1.24
C GLY A 13 7.74 -15.06 0.62
N LEU A 14 7.62 -14.99 -0.71
CA LEU A 14 6.91 -15.94 -1.59
C LEU A 14 5.46 -16.30 -1.20
N MET A 15 4.54 -15.34 -1.24
CA MET A 15 3.15 -15.73 -1.53
C MET A 15 3.02 -16.01 -3.03
N PHE A 16 2.86 -17.29 -3.35
CA PHE A 16 2.32 -17.71 -4.63
C PHE A 16 0.92 -17.15 -4.79
N ASN A 17 0.56 -16.77 -6.02
CA ASN A 17 -0.79 -16.39 -6.46
C ASN A 17 -1.74 -17.57 -6.21
N THR A 18 -2.08 -17.82 -4.95
CA THR A 18 -2.90 -18.95 -4.57
C THR A 18 -4.33 -18.48 -4.78
N PRO A 19 -5.06 -19.01 -5.77
CA PRO A 19 -6.48 -18.70 -5.88
C PRO A 19 -7.11 -19.14 -4.56
N ILE A 20 -7.67 -18.17 -3.83
CA ILE A 20 -8.42 -18.45 -2.61
C ILE A 20 -9.71 -19.13 -3.06
N LEU A 21 -9.62 -20.45 -3.18
CA LEU A 21 -10.74 -21.34 -3.49
C LEU A 21 -11.69 -21.35 -2.28
N ALA A 22 -12.90 -20.86 -2.51
CA ALA A 22 -14.15 -21.16 -1.79
C ALA A 22 -14.25 -20.88 -0.28
N VAL A 23 -13.33 -20.14 0.35
CA VAL A 23 -13.48 -19.77 1.77
C VAL A 23 -14.15 -18.40 1.89
N LYS A 24 -15.32 -18.35 2.54
CA LYS A 24 -16.01 -17.10 2.91
C LYS A 24 -15.80 -16.80 4.39
N PHE A 25 -15.40 -15.57 4.70
CA PHE A 25 -15.31 -15.03 6.06
C PHE A 25 -16.52 -14.13 6.34
N LEU A 26 -17.67 -14.77 6.62
CA LEU A 26 -18.97 -14.10 6.68
C LEU A 26 -19.13 -13.07 7.82
N PHE A 27 -18.24 -13.10 8.81
CA PHE A 27 -18.30 -12.22 9.99
C PHE A 27 -17.09 -11.30 10.10
N LEU A 28 -16.17 -11.34 9.13
CA LEU A 28 -14.92 -10.59 9.19
C LEU A 28 -15.17 -9.11 8.88
N LYS A 29 -14.95 -8.27 9.88
CA LYS A 29 -15.09 -6.81 9.79
C LYS A 29 -13.74 -6.13 9.57
N ASN A 30 -12.65 -6.72 10.04
CA ASN A 30 -11.31 -6.13 9.96
C ASN A 30 -10.33 -7.12 9.32
N LEU A 31 -9.71 -6.70 8.22
CA LEU A 31 -8.67 -7.45 7.53
C LEU A 31 -7.41 -6.60 7.45
N GLN A 32 -6.31 -7.13 7.96
CA GLN A 32 -4.97 -6.58 7.77
C GLN A 32 -4.10 -7.60 7.07
N ILE A 33 -3.41 -7.16 6.02
CA ILE A 33 -2.43 -7.97 5.29
C ILE A 33 -1.11 -7.20 5.27
N ASP A 34 -0.08 -7.78 5.89
CA ASP A 34 1.28 -7.26 5.89
C ASP A 34 2.18 -8.14 5.02
N LEU A 35 2.67 -7.57 3.93
CA LEU A 35 3.56 -8.20 2.97
C LEU A 35 4.98 -7.66 3.18
N ASN A 36 5.94 -8.55 3.38
CA ASN A 36 7.35 -8.19 3.52
C ASN A 36 8.22 -8.99 2.53
N ASP A 37 9.08 -8.30 1.79
CA ASP A 37 10.03 -8.93 0.86
C ASP A 37 11.16 -9.69 1.58
N GLY A 38 11.21 -9.68 2.90
CA GLY A 38 12.24 -10.37 3.69
C GLY A 38 13.65 -9.88 3.39
N GLN A 39 13.79 -8.64 2.90
CA GLN A 39 15.04 -8.08 2.39
C GLN A 39 15.64 -8.83 1.19
N THR A 40 14.84 -9.63 0.48
CA THR A 40 15.26 -10.41 -0.71
C THR A 40 15.36 -9.58 -1.99
N GLY A 41 15.36 -8.25 -1.86
CA GLY A 41 15.51 -7.34 -2.99
C GLY A 41 14.21 -7.10 -3.77
N GLY A 42 13.04 -7.21 -3.14
CA GLY A 42 11.71 -7.01 -3.73
C GLY A 42 10.97 -8.30 -4.07
N PHE A 43 9.64 -8.26 -4.04
CA PHE A 43 8.75 -9.38 -4.39
C PHE A 43 9.00 -9.93 -5.81
N SER A 44 8.50 -11.14 -6.06
CA SER A 44 8.51 -11.72 -7.41
C SER A 44 7.83 -10.76 -8.40
N PRO A 45 8.39 -10.55 -9.61
CA PRO A 45 7.71 -9.77 -10.66
C PRO A 45 6.30 -10.28 -11.00
N SER A 46 6.04 -11.57 -10.75
CA SER A 46 4.75 -12.23 -10.98
C SER A 46 3.73 -12.04 -9.84
N TYR A 47 4.12 -11.41 -8.73
CA TYR A 47 3.19 -11.16 -7.63
C TYR A 47 2.18 -10.10 -8.04
N ASP A 48 0.90 -10.40 -7.85
CA ASP A 48 -0.18 -9.54 -8.31
C ASP A 48 -0.97 -8.96 -7.14
N TYR A 49 -0.73 -7.69 -6.80
CA TYR A 49 -1.49 -6.99 -5.76
C TYR A 49 -3.00 -6.96 -6.05
N PHE A 50 -3.40 -7.00 -7.33
CA PHE A 50 -4.81 -6.99 -7.71
C PHE A 50 -5.55 -8.24 -7.22
N SER A 51 -4.84 -9.37 -7.07
CA SER A 51 -5.40 -10.61 -6.51
C SER A 51 -5.93 -10.44 -5.08
N LEU A 52 -5.52 -9.39 -4.35
CA LEU A 52 -6.05 -9.10 -3.03
C LEU A 52 -7.53 -8.68 -3.06
N ALA A 53 -8.07 -8.30 -4.22
CA ALA A 53 -9.51 -8.06 -4.38
C ALA A 53 -10.36 -9.29 -4.04
N TYR A 54 -9.83 -10.51 -4.24
CA TYR A 54 -10.52 -11.75 -3.85
C TYR A 54 -10.76 -11.85 -2.35
N PHE A 55 -9.94 -11.22 -1.51
CA PHE A 55 -10.21 -11.16 -0.07
C PHE A 55 -11.42 -10.27 0.24
N LEU A 56 -11.61 -9.18 -0.50
CA LEU A 56 -12.78 -8.32 -0.34
C LEU A 56 -14.06 -9.11 -0.67
N ASP A 57 -14.02 -9.91 -1.75
CA ASP A 57 -15.12 -10.79 -2.16
C ASP A 57 -15.43 -11.89 -1.14
N ALA A 58 -14.39 -12.42 -0.49
CA ALA A 58 -14.52 -13.42 0.55
C ALA A 58 -15.11 -12.87 1.86
N CYS A 59 -15.12 -11.54 2.05
CA CYS A 59 -15.47 -10.89 3.32
C CYS A 59 -16.65 -9.91 3.13
N PRO A 60 -17.91 -10.39 3.03
CA PRO A 60 -19.06 -9.55 2.68
C PRO A 60 -19.38 -8.44 3.70
N VAL A 61 -18.98 -8.62 4.97
CA VAL A 61 -19.20 -7.64 6.05
C VAL A 61 -17.94 -6.86 6.41
N LEU A 62 -16.92 -6.87 5.54
CA LEU A 62 -15.66 -6.19 5.80
C LEU A 62 -15.86 -4.68 5.88
N GLU A 63 -15.50 -4.08 7.01
CA GLU A 63 -15.59 -2.64 7.25
C GLU A 63 -14.25 -1.94 7.09
N LYS A 64 -13.17 -2.63 7.44
CA LYS A 64 -11.81 -2.09 7.43
C LYS A 64 -10.83 -3.02 6.72
N PHE A 65 -10.14 -2.48 5.72
CA PHE A 65 -9.06 -3.16 5.01
C PHE A 65 -7.75 -2.38 5.16
N VAL A 66 -6.71 -3.06 5.64
CA VAL A 66 -5.36 -2.51 5.77
C VAL A 66 -4.39 -3.38 4.98
N LEU A 67 -3.70 -2.78 4.02
CA LEU A 67 -2.62 -3.40 3.27
C LEU A 67 -1.30 -2.71 3.61
N GLY A 68 -0.35 -3.46 4.15
CA GLY A 68 1.01 -3.00 4.41
C GLY A 68 1.99 -3.70 3.48
N VAL A 69 2.80 -2.94 2.73
CA VAL A 69 3.77 -3.51 1.78
C VAL A 69 5.16 -2.98 2.04
N SER A 70 6.01 -3.82 2.63
CA SER A 70 7.43 -3.53 2.85
C SER A 70 8.27 -4.22 1.77
N GLN A 71 8.79 -3.42 0.84
CA GLN A 71 9.68 -3.92 -0.22
C GLN A 71 10.85 -2.98 -0.44
N THR A 72 12.02 -3.58 -0.64
CA THR A 72 13.28 -2.88 -0.93
C THR A 72 13.36 -2.44 -2.39
N ARG A 73 12.76 -3.21 -3.32
CA ARG A 73 12.65 -2.87 -4.74
C ARG A 73 11.28 -3.20 -5.33
N VAL A 74 10.86 -2.40 -6.32
CA VAL A 74 9.66 -2.68 -7.12
C VAL A 74 10.10 -3.38 -8.39
N LYS A 75 9.80 -4.67 -8.52
CA LYS A 75 10.11 -5.49 -9.72
C LYS A 75 8.90 -5.73 -10.63
N HIS A 76 7.71 -5.33 -10.19
CA HIS A 76 6.45 -5.50 -10.89
C HIS A 76 6.39 -4.71 -12.19
N GLU A 77 5.47 -5.08 -13.07
CA GLU A 77 5.05 -4.21 -14.18
C GLU A 77 4.61 -2.85 -13.63
N LEU A 78 5.19 -1.79 -14.16
CA LEU A 78 4.90 -0.42 -13.75
C LEU A 78 3.76 0.14 -14.60
N ILE A 79 2.90 0.93 -13.98
CA ILE A 79 1.89 1.70 -14.72
C ILE A 79 2.61 2.71 -15.64
N SER A 80 2.17 2.81 -16.89
CA SER A 80 2.74 3.68 -17.92
C SER A 80 1.70 4.60 -18.55
N ASP A 81 2.18 5.67 -19.19
CA ASP A 81 1.39 6.56 -20.01
C ASP A 81 0.80 5.76 -21.19
N GLY A 82 -0.53 5.75 -21.30
CA GLY A 82 -1.26 4.94 -22.28
C GLY A 82 -1.88 3.65 -21.71
N ASP A 83 -1.63 3.31 -20.44
CA ASP A 83 -2.41 2.27 -19.74
C ASP A 83 -3.83 2.76 -19.47
N SER A 84 -4.69 2.68 -20.49
CA SER A 84 -6.13 2.97 -20.41
C SER A 84 -6.94 1.76 -19.94
N ASN A 85 -6.42 0.55 -20.13
CA ASN A 85 -7.10 -0.71 -19.79
C ASN A 85 -6.61 -1.27 -18.46
N MET A 86 -7.04 -0.66 -17.36
CA MET A 86 -6.89 -1.25 -16.03
C MET A 86 -7.80 -2.47 -15.90
N ARG A 87 -7.29 -3.55 -15.30
CA ARG A 87 -8.13 -4.71 -14.98
C ARG A 87 -9.27 -4.30 -14.06
N ARG A 88 -10.46 -4.80 -14.37
CA ARG A 88 -11.68 -4.64 -13.56
C ARG A 88 -12.20 -6.04 -13.24
N MET A 89 -12.72 -6.24 -12.04
CA MET A 89 -13.50 -7.43 -11.71
C MET A 89 -14.99 -7.06 -11.74
N PRO A 90 -15.68 -7.28 -12.87
CA PRO A 90 -17.09 -6.89 -13.02
C PRO A 90 -17.99 -7.71 -12.08
N GLY A 91 -19.01 -7.07 -11.50
CA GLY A 91 -20.06 -7.73 -10.71
C GLY A 91 -19.79 -7.84 -9.21
N HIS A 92 -18.71 -7.25 -8.71
CA HIS A 92 -18.35 -7.28 -7.29
C HIS A 92 -18.69 -5.95 -6.63
N VAL A 93 -19.54 -5.94 -5.59
CA VAL A 93 -19.88 -4.71 -4.84
C VAL A 93 -19.56 -4.92 -3.36
N HIS A 94 -18.79 -3.99 -2.80
CA HIS A 94 -18.29 -4.04 -1.43
C HIS A 94 -19.05 -3.06 -0.54
N CYS A 95 -20.31 -3.38 -0.23
CA CYS A 95 -21.22 -2.48 0.48
C CYS A 95 -20.81 -2.16 1.92
N SER A 96 -19.95 -2.97 2.54
CA SER A 96 -19.59 -2.81 3.96
C SER A 96 -18.28 -2.04 4.16
N VAL A 97 -17.45 -1.94 3.12
CA VAL A 97 -16.07 -1.42 3.24
C VAL A 97 -16.11 0.09 3.40
N LYS A 98 -15.73 0.57 4.59
CA LYS A 98 -15.75 1.99 4.96
C LYS A 98 -14.35 2.59 5.02
N ASN A 99 -13.36 1.82 5.46
CA ASN A 99 -12.03 2.33 5.78
C ASN A 99 -10.96 1.50 5.08
N VAL A 100 -10.22 2.12 4.17
CA VAL A 100 -9.11 1.48 3.45
C VAL A 100 -7.82 2.23 3.72
N ARG A 101 -6.77 1.49 4.09
CA ARG A 101 -5.42 2.03 4.28
C ARG A 101 -4.42 1.16 3.53
N ILE A 102 -3.68 1.76 2.60
CA ILE A 102 -2.60 1.12 1.85
C ILE A 102 -1.28 1.81 2.23
N MET A 103 -0.34 1.06 2.78
CA MET A 103 1.00 1.53 3.17
C MET A 103 2.06 0.86 2.32
N GLY A 104 3.12 1.60 1.99
CA GLY A 104 4.11 1.16 1.01
C GLY A 104 3.57 1.15 -0.43
N PHE A 105 2.64 2.06 -0.72
CA PHE A 105 2.07 2.26 -2.05
C PHE A 105 3.18 2.49 -3.07
N CYS A 106 3.15 1.74 -4.17
CA CYS A 106 4.17 1.78 -5.20
C CYS A 106 3.55 1.92 -6.59
N SER A 107 4.38 2.21 -7.59
CA SER A 107 3.97 2.39 -8.99
C SER A 107 3.67 1.08 -9.73
N ALA A 108 3.51 -0.04 -9.03
CA ALA A 108 3.11 -1.30 -9.66
C ALA A 108 1.69 -1.15 -10.24
N LYS A 109 1.49 -1.59 -11.49
CA LYS A 109 0.19 -1.51 -12.16
C LYS A 109 -0.92 -2.17 -11.36
N SER A 110 -0.66 -3.36 -10.82
CA SER A 110 -1.60 -4.11 -9.97
C SER A 110 -1.96 -3.42 -8.65
N MET A 111 -1.08 -2.57 -8.10
CA MET A 111 -1.38 -1.76 -6.91
C MET A 111 -2.39 -0.65 -7.25
N VAL A 112 -2.20 -0.01 -8.40
CA VAL A 112 -3.12 1.02 -8.91
C VAL A 112 -4.46 0.38 -9.26
N GLU A 113 -4.46 -0.76 -9.94
CA GLU A 113 -5.68 -1.52 -10.27
C GLU A 113 -6.47 -1.90 -9.02
N LEU A 114 -5.81 -2.42 -7.97
CA LEU A 114 -6.48 -2.74 -6.70
C LEU A 114 -7.16 -1.51 -6.10
N THR A 115 -6.47 -0.38 -6.12
CA THR A 115 -6.95 0.87 -5.53
C THR A 115 -8.14 1.43 -6.32
N CYS A 116 -8.05 1.43 -7.66
CA CYS A 116 -9.15 1.81 -8.54
C CYS A 116 -10.37 0.89 -8.35
N HIS A 117 -10.15 -0.43 -8.24
CA HIS A 117 -11.23 -1.39 -7.99
C HIS A 117 -11.95 -1.13 -6.67
N ILE A 118 -11.23 -0.78 -5.62
CA ILE A 118 -11.83 -0.38 -4.34
C ILE A 118 -12.67 0.88 -4.51
N LEU A 119 -12.13 1.93 -5.16
CA LEU A 119 -12.86 3.18 -5.40
C LEU A 119 -14.13 2.96 -6.23
N GLU A 120 -14.07 2.07 -7.21
CA GLU A 120 -15.18 1.80 -8.13
C GLU A 120 -16.27 0.92 -7.49
N ASN A 121 -15.94 0.05 -6.53
CA ASN A 121 -16.85 -0.99 -6.03
C ASN A 121 -17.21 -0.90 -4.55
N ALA A 122 -16.47 -0.13 -3.73
CA ALA A 122 -16.80 0.08 -2.31
C ALA A 122 -17.77 1.26 -2.15
N THR A 123 -19.06 0.97 -2.22
CA THR A 123 -20.13 2.00 -2.24
C THR A 123 -20.32 2.73 -0.91
N SER A 124 -19.86 2.16 0.20
CA SER A 124 -19.87 2.79 1.54
C SER A 124 -18.49 3.28 1.99
N LEU A 125 -17.56 3.45 1.06
CA LEU A 125 -16.23 3.95 1.39
C LEU A 125 -16.32 5.36 1.97
N GLU A 126 -15.78 5.55 3.16
CA GLU A 126 -15.74 6.84 3.86
C GLU A 126 -14.32 7.41 3.85
N ARG A 127 -13.31 6.55 4.02
CA ARG A 127 -11.90 6.95 4.15
C ARG A 127 -10.98 6.08 3.31
N LEU A 128 -10.13 6.73 2.52
CA LEU A 128 -9.02 6.12 1.80
C LEU A 128 -7.71 6.78 2.23
N THR A 129 -6.80 6.00 2.80
CA THR A 129 -5.44 6.46 3.13
C THR A 129 -4.43 5.76 2.25
N LEU A 130 -3.66 6.54 1.48
CA LEU A 130 -2.58 6.05 0.63
C LEU A 130 -1.26 6.58 1.14
N ASP A 131 -0.36 5.67 1.47
CA ASP A 131 0.94 6.00 2.03
C ASP A 131 2.03 5.30 1.23
N ALA A 132 2.89 6.10 0.61
CA ALA A 132 3.97 5.59 -0.25
C ALA A 132 5.12 4.93 0.54
N GLU A 133 5.12 5.03 1.87
CA GLU A 133 6.07 4.35 2.72
C GLU A 133 5.36 3.38 3.67
N TYR A 134 6.02 2.25 3.88
CA TYR A 134 5.64 1.32 4.93
C TYR A 134 6.25 1.80 6.25
N ASP A 135 5.40 2.08 7.22
CA ASP A 135 5.80 2.40 8.58
C ASP A 135 4.96 1.56 9.54
N ASN A 136 5.60 0.56 10.15
CA ASN A 136 5.02 -0.27 11.20
C ASN A 136 5.24 0.35 12.60
N SER A 137 5.80 1.56 12.69
CA SER A 137 5.93 2.21 13.97
C SER A 137 4.55 2.66 14.46
N SER A 138 4.27 2.35 15.71
CA SER A 138 3.02 2.63 16.44
C SER A 138 2.74 4.14 16.65
N TYR A 139 3.46 5.03 15.96
CA TYR A 139 3.24 6.46 15.98
C TYR A 139 2.26 6.79 14.85
N GLY A 140 1.00 7.01 15.25
CA GLY A 140 -0.18 7.02 14.39
C GLY A 140 -0.23 8.09 13.28
N ASP A 141 -1.45 8.45 12.89
CA ASP A 141 -1.83 9.29 11.75
C ASP A 141 -1.28 10.74 11.71
N ALA A 142 -0.23 11.04 12.47
CA ALA A 142 0.52 12.27 12.32
C ALA A 142 1.20 12.32 10.94
N GLU A 143 1.21 13.51 10.34
CA GLU A 143 2.06 13.84 9.22
C GLU A 143 3.50 13.39 9.55
N ARG A 144 4.16 12.65 8.65
CA ARG A 144 5.53 12.18 8.84
C ARG A 144 6.49 13.36 8.95
N SER A 145 6.59 13.87 10.16
CA SER A 145 7.31 15.07 10.50
C SER A 145 8.42 14.69 11.45
N CYS A 146 9.65 15.02 11.09
CA CYS A 146 10.83 14.81 11.93
C CYS A 146 10.88 15.75 13.14
N VAL A 147 9.73 16.26 13.61
CA VAL A 147 9.59 17.27 14.67
C VAL A 147 9.66 16.64 16.08
N GLY A 148 9.92 15.33 16.19
CA GLY A 148 10.19 14.64 17.46
C GLY A 148 11.62 14.81 18.00
N LYS A 149 11.87 14.30 19.22
CA LYS A 149 13.08 14.48 20.07
C LYS A 149 14.45 14.22 19.40
N LYS A 150 14.52 13.50 18.27
CA LYS A 150 15.77 13.22 17.55
C LYS A 150 15.96 14.08 16.28
N GLY A 151 14.94 14.81 15.82
CA GLY A 151 15.06 15.67 14.62
C GLY A 151 15.24 14.93 13.28
N GLU A 152 15.27 13.60 13.26
CA GLU A 152 15.65 12.79 12.09
C GLU A 152 14.73 11.59 11.88
N CYS A 153 14.37 11.31 10.62
CA CYS A 153 13.64 10.11 10.22
C CYS A 153 14.59 8.91 10.10
N ASN A 154 14.04 7.69 10.20
CA ASN A 154 14.79 6.47 9.94
C ASN A 154 15.45 6.52 8.54
N PRO A 155 16.74 6.13 8.42
CA PRO A 155 17.43 6.08 7.14
C PRO A 155 16.70 5.17 6.15
N LYS A 156 16.56 5.64 4.91
CA LYS A 156 16.01 4.85 3.80
C LYS A 156 17.00 4.79 2.67
N SER A 157 16.99 3.66 1.95
CA SER A 157 17.78 3.55 0.73
C SER A 157 17.28 4.56 -0.31
N ARG A 158 18.20 5.02 -1.17
CA ARG A 158 17.84 5.87 -2.33
C ARG A 158 16.73 5.23 -3.17
N SER A 159 16.78 3.90 -3.33
CA SER A 159 15.78 3.14 -4.08
C SER A 159 14.40 3.26 -3.46
N MET A 160 14.28 3.10 -2.14
CA MET A 160 12.99 3.23 -1.44
C MET A 160 12.42 4.64 -1.56
N ILE A 161 13.25 5.67 -1.41
CA ILE A 161 12.83 7.07 -1.58
C ILE A 161 12.31 7.31 -3.00
N MET A 162 13.04 6.84 -4.02
CA MET A 162 12.61 6.96 -5.41
C MET A 162 11.30 6.22 -5.68
N HIS A 163 11.12 5.02 -5.13
CA HIS A 163 9.89 4.25 -5.31
C HIS A 163 8.69 4.93 -4.68
N ALA A 164 8.86 5.49 -3.48
CA ALA A 164 7.81 6.22 -2.81
C ALA A 164 7.43 7.51 -3.56
N HIS A 165 8.41 8.25 -4.11
CA HIS A 165 8.11 9.39 -4.98
C HIS A 165 7.33 9.00 -6.24
N LYS A 166 7.73 7.92 -6.93
CA LYS A 166 6.96 7.38 -8.06
C LYS A 166 5.56 6.94 -7.65
N GLY A 167 5.42 6.34 -6.46
CA GLY A 167 4.13 6.01 -5.86
C GLY A 167 3.22 7.23 -5.72
N LEU A 168 3.75 8.34 -5.21
CA LEU A 168 3.00 9.60 -5.08
C LEU A 168 2.62 10.21 -6.44
N GLU A 169 3.52 10.15 -7.42
CA GLU A 169 3.24 10.60 -8.79
C GLU A 169 2.07 9.83 -9.42
N VAL A 170 2.06 8.48 -9.29
CA VAL A 170 0.98 7.67 -9.86
C VAL A 170 -0.35 7.83 -9.12
N ILE A 171 -0.33 8.10 -7.80
CA ILE A 171 -1.55 8.46 -7.05
C ILE A 171 -2.15 9.73 -7.66
N GLY A 172 -1.31 10.75 -7.85
CA GLY A 172 -1.69 12.02 -8.45
C GLY A 172 -2.33 11.84 -9.82
N LYS A 173 -1.74 10.98 -10.64
CA LYS A 173 -2.13 10.79 -12.04
C LYS A 173 -3.34 9.88 -12.24
N TYR A 174 -3.42 8.77 -11.50
CA TYR A 174 -4.36 7.69 -11.81
C TYR A 174 -5.45 7.50 -10.76
N VAL A 175 -5.24 7.97 -9.53
CA VAL A 175 -6.16 7.71 -8.42
C VAL A 175 -6.99 8.94 -8.08
N LEU A 176 -6.39 10.13 -8.03
CA LEU A 176 -7.07 11.36 -7.58
C LEU A 176 -8.39 11.64 -8.30
N GLU A 177 -8.41 11.55 -9.63
CA GLU A 177 -9.61 11.83 -10.44
C GLU A 177 -10.73 10.80 -10.25
N LYS A 178 -10.41 9.60 -9.74
CA LYS A 178 -11.37 8.53 -9.48
C LYS A 178 -11.97 8.57 -8.08
N VAL A 179 -11.47 9.43 -7.18
CA VAL A 179 -11.97 9.47 -5.80
C VAL A 179 -13.32 10.19 -5.77
N PRO A 180 -14.40 9.53 -5.29
CA PRO A 180 -15.69 10.20 -5.10
C PRO A 180 -15.56 11.36 -4.11
N SER A 181 -16.32 12.44 -4.33
CA SER A 181 -16.30 13.62 -3.44
C SER A 181 -16.74 13.33 -2.01
N THR A 182 -17.46 12.23 -1.79
CA THR A 182 -17.89 11.76 -0.47
C THR A 182 -16.79 11.03 0.31
N VAL A 183 -15.69 10.65 -0.34
CA VAL A 183 -14.59 9.90 0.28
C VAL A 183 -13.52 10.86 0.78
N GLN A 184 -13.18 10.76 2.07
CA GLN A 184 -12.03 11.46 2.63
C GLN A 184 -10.74 10.76 2.19
N LEU A 185 -10.02 11.35 1.23
CA LEU A 185 -8.69 10.91 0.82
C LEU A 185 -7.60 11.55 1.69
N SER A 186 -6.70 10.70 2.22
CA SER A 186 -5.47 11.13 2.86
C SER A 186 -4.26 10.52 2.14
N VAL A 187 -3.42 11.36 1.55
CA VAL A 187 -2.16 10.92 0.90
C VAL A 187 -0.98 11.31 1.78
N LYS A 188 -0.31 10.32 2.36
CA LYS A 188 0.85 10.56 3.22
C LYS A 188 2.11 10.73 2.39
N LYS A 189 2.70 11.91 2.49
CA LYS A 189 3.96 12.26 1.82
C LYS A 189 5.16 11.81 2.64
N LEU A 190 6.28 11.62 1.96
CA LEU A 190 7.58 11.43 2.60
C LEU A 190 7.99 12.71 3.36
N CYS A 191 8.88 12.54 4.34
CA CYS A 191 9.48 13.68 5.03
C CYS A 191 10.29 14.52 4.04
N SER A 192 9.84 15.75 3.78
CA SER A 192 10.47 16.69 2.85
C SER A 192 11.90 17.09 3.26
N ARG A 193 12.27 16.92 4.54
CA ARG A 193 13.61 17.20 5.07
C ARG A 193 14.56 16.01 4.92
N CYS A 194 14.13 14.84 5.38
CA CYS A 194 15.00 13.66 5.49
C CYS A 194 15.05 12.80 4.22
N HIS A 195 13.99 12.79 3.42
CA HIS A 195 13.83 11.84 2.30
C HIS A 195 13.82 12.53 0.94
N LYS A 196 14.66 13.56 0.75
CA LYS A 196 14.84 14.22 -0.57
C LYS A 196 15.55 13.30 -1.56
N ILE A 197 15.14 13.35 -2.82
CA ILE A 197 15.93 12.77 -3.93
C ILE A 197 17.20 13.62 -4.10
N LYS A 198 18.34 13.15 -3.58
CA LYS A 198 19.63 13.81 -3.85
C LYS A 198 20.07 13.57 -5.30
N PRO A 199 20.72 14.53 -5.98
CA PRO A 199 21.32 14.30 -7.30
C PRO A 199 22.33 13.13 -7.25
N LYS A 200 22.55 12.44 -8.38
CA LYS A 200 23.61 11.41 -8.47
C LYS A 200 24.96 12.09 -8.21
N GLY A 201 25.71 11.65 -7.19
CA GLY A 201 27.03 12.19 -6.84
C GLY A 201 27.30 12.39 -5.35
N PHE A 202 26.26 12.44 -4.51
CA PHE A 202 26.45 12.50 -3.05
C PHE A 202 26.76 11.10 -2.48
N ARG A 203 28.05 10.85 -2.20
CA ARG A 203 28.45 9.77 -1.28
C ARG A 203 27.94 10.10 0.11
N TYR A 204 27.38 9.12 0.81
CA TYR A 204 27.20 9.22 2.25
C TYR A 204 28.59 9.12 2.88
N GLU A 205 29.08 10.20 3.46
CA GLU A 205 30.15 10.10 4.46
C GLU A 205 29.51 9.44 5.69
N TYR A 206 29.78 8.15 5.88
CA TYR A 206 29.57 7.54 7.17
C TYR A 206 30.55 8.22 8.13
N ARG A 207 30.05 9.09 9.02
CA ARG A 207 30.79 9.40 10.25
C ARG A 207 30.82 8.10 11.05
N THR A 208 31.91 7.36 10.92
CA THR A 208 32.31 6.41 11.95
C THR A 208 32.65 7.22 13.19
N THR A 209 31.71 7.32 14.12
CA THR A 209 32.07 7.59 15.51
C THR A 209 32.71 6.31 16.03
N ASN A 210 34.04 6.25 16.01
CA ASN A 210 34.77 5.30 16.84
C ASN A 210 34.72 5.77 18.31
N PRO A 211 34.75 4.82 19.27
CA PRO A 211 34.52 5.05 20.69
C PRO A 211 35.55 5.98 21.34
#